data_AF-A0A662WI55-F1
#
_entry.id   AF-A0A662WI55-F1
#
_cell.length_a   1.000
_cell.length_b   1.000
_cell.length_c   1.000
_cell.angle_alpha   90.00
_cell.angle_beta   90.00
_cell.angle_gamma   90.00
#
_symmetry.space_group_name_H-M   'P 1'
#
loop_
_entity.id
_entity.type
_entity.pdbx_description
1 polymer ?
#
loop_
_entity_poly.entity_id
_entity_poly.type
_entity_poly.pdbx_seq_one_letter_code
_entity_poly.pdbx_strand_id
1 'polypeptide(L)'
;MGFLEAPADPIFFSHHASIDLLHSIYYKCVVGNTVPIPLQQKLLDPRVYTNCPRRAPLQANVLDRNVLLPESSVLLRSGEDGVNPTSVFEQQNVLDPFFAALPSEYLSFSDVRDIGDFSYNYQMTGLLADLFTTCAGANVLSGVAGVGVPFRHLGAASNGSEATHGFVEAVIAPSEHSTGGWYSEALAAATNATAVESMTTDTSSNSLEAMEDVEKMTCVFYDECRGGVHDFSDGFKRNFHTARSSPCSTILANIKSGRDRIRTPDWRPIFLRHMKCDSP
;
A
#
# COMPACT_ATOMS: atom_id res chain seq x y z
N MET A 1 10.84 -4.95 1.32
CA MET A 1 10.22 -4.07 0.31
C MET A 1 11.20 -3.29 -0.61
N GLY A 2 12.52 -3.43 -0.51
CA GLY A 2 13.47 -2.60 -1.29
C GLY A 2 14.03 -3.22 -2.59
N PHE A 3 13.47 -4.34 -3.07
CA PHE A 3 14.04 -5.13 -4.17
C PHE A 3 13.01 -6.01 -4.89
N LEU A 4 13.40 -6.68 -5.98
CA LEU A 4 12.48 -7.37 -6.90
C LEU A 4 11.73 -8.57 -6.30
N GLU A 5 12.21 -9.14 -5.19
CA GLU A 5 11.51 -10.19 -4.42
C GLU A 5 10.54 -9.60 -3.37
N ALA A 6 10.30 -8.28 -3.38
CA ALA A 6 9.39 -7.62 -2.46
C ALA A 6 8.00 -8.30 -2.36
N PRO A 7 7.41 -8.88 -3.43
CA PRO A 7 6.14 -9.61 -3.33
C PRO A 7 6.15 -10.85 -2.42
N ALA A 8 7.32 -11.35 -2.00
CA ALA A 8 7.42 -12.47 -1.06
C ALA A 8 7.04 -12.07 0.38
N ASP A 9 7.07 -10.77 0.70
CA ASP A 9 6.65 -10.23 1.99
C ASP A 9 5.15 -9.88 1.93
N PRO A 10 4.27 -10.46 2.77
CA PRO A 10 2.85 -10.15 2.76
C PRO A 10 2.53 -8.65 2.92
N ILE A 11 3.40 -7.86 3.56
CA ILE A 11 3.21 -6.41 3.68
C ILE A 11 3.23 -5.70 2.32
N PHE A 12 3.81 -6.33 1.29
CA PHE A 12 3.84 -5.83 -0.08
C PHE A 12 2.44 -5.52 -0.60
N PHE A 13 1.51 -6.43 -0.39
CA PHE A 13 0.15 -6.29 -0.88
C PHE A 13 -0.60 -5.18 -0.13
N SER A 14 -0.41 -5.05 1.18
CA SER A 14 -0.97 -3.95 1.97
C SER A 14 -0.40 -2.59 1.57
N HIS A 15 0.90 -2.54 1.28
CA HIS A 15 1.55 -1.33 0.76
C HIS A 15 0.97 -0.94 -0.60
N HIS A 16 0.92 -1.87 -1.56
CA HIS A 16 0.39 -1.61 -2.89
C HIS A 16 -1.11 -1.29 -2.89
N ALA A 17 -1.90 -1.90 -2.00
CA ALA A 17 -3.29 -1.52 -1.79
C ALA A 17 -3.43 -0.08 -1.26
N SER A 18 -2.48 0.38 -0.43
CA SER A 18 -2.47 1.77 0.03
C SER A 18 -2.10 2.75 -1.09
N ILE A 19 -1.16 2.38 -1.96
CA ILE A 19 -0.82 3.17 -3.15
C ILE A 19 -2.01 3.27 -4.11
N ASP A 20 -2.72 2.16 -4.31
CA ASP A 20 -3.91 2.14 -5.17
C ASP A 20 -5.10 2.92 -4.58
N LEU A 21 -5.24 2.92 -3.25
CA LEU A 21 -6.16 3.84 -2.55
C LEU A 21 -5.83 5.30 -2.85
N LEU A 22 -4.55 5.69 -2.77
CA LEU A 22 -4.11 7.05 -3.12
C LEU A 22 -4.36 7.37 -4.60
N HIS A 23 -4.23 6.37 -5.49
CA HIS A 23 -4.58 6.51 -6.89
C HIS A 23 -6.09 6.72 -7.09
N SER A 24 -6.93 6.04 -6.32
CA SER A 24 -8.38 6.27 -6.31
C SER A 24 -8.74 7.71 -5.87
N ILE A 25 -8.03 8.26 -4.89
CA ILE A 25 -8.13 9.67 -4.48
C ILE A 25 -7.69 10.60 -5.62
N TYR A 26 -6.56 10.31 -6.27
CA TYR A 26 -6.07 11.08 -7.42
C TYR A 26 -7.11 11.10 -8.55
N TYR A 27 -7.69 9.95 -8.88
CA TYR A 27 -8.68 9.83 -9.94
C TYR A 27 -9.94 10.66 -9.64
N LYS A 28 -10.41 10.65 -8.39
CA LYS A 28 -11.52 11.55 -8.00
C LYS A 28 -11.11 13.03 -8.08
N CYS A 29 -9.98 13.39 -7.49
CA CYS A 29 -9.67 14.79 -7.19
C CYS A 29 -8.95 15.54 -8.31
N VAL A 30 -8.10 14.87 -9.08
CA VAL A 30 -7.31 15.49 -10.16
C VAL A 30 -7.95 15.28 -11.52
N VAL A 31 -8.36 14.05 -11.84
CA VAL A 31 -9.12 13.77 -13.07
C VAL A 31 -10.53 14.40 -12.98
N GLY A 32 -11.04 14.58 -11.75
CA GLY A 32 -12.29 15.27 -11.47
C GLY A 32 -13.50 14.37 -11.65
N ASN A 33 -13.30 13.06 -11.49
CA ASN A 33 -14.26 12.09 -11.96
C ASN A 33 -14.89 11.24 -10.84
N THR A 34 -16.18 11.46 -10.63
CA THR A 34 -17.01 10.71 -9.68
C THR A 34 -17.86 9.64 -10.37
N VAL A 35 -17.64 9.31 -11.65
CA VAL A 35 -18.32 8.20 -12.35
C VAL A 35 -17.39 7.66 -13.44
N PRO A 36 -17.19 6.35 -13.64
CA PRO A 36 -16.38 5.82 -14.74
C PRO A 36 -16.61 6.57 -16.06
N ILE A 37 -15.55 7.17 -16.59
CA ILE A 37 -15.61 7.90 -17.87
C ILE A 37 -15.45 6.92 -19.02
N PRO A 38 -16.19 7.10 -20.13
CA PRO A 38 -16.02 6.25 -21.31
C PRO A 38 -14.58 6.29 -21.84
N LEU A 39 -14.14 5.19 -22.47
CA LEU A 39 -12.79 5.03 -23.00
C LEU A 39 -12.35 6.19 -23.91
N GLN A 40 -13.25 6.70 -24.75
CA GLN A 40 -12.99 7.82 -25.65
C GLN A 40 -12.63 9.10 -24.89
N GLN A 41 -13.24 9.32 -23.72
CA GLN A 41 -12.94 10.46 -22.87
C GLN A 41 -11.65 10.24 -22.08
N LYS A 42 -11.37 8.99 -21.65
CA LYS A 42 -10.09 8.62 -21.03
C LYS A 42 -8.90 8.93 -21.96
N LEU A 43 -9.04 8.62 -23.25
CA LEU A 43 -8.00 8.88 -24.27
C LEU A 43 -7.67 10.37 -24.49
N LEU A 44 -8.64 11.25 -24.23
CA LEU A 44 -8.49 12.69 -24.43
C LEU A 44 -8.00 13.41 -23.17
N ASP A 45 -7.97 12.74 -22.01
CA ASP A 45 -7.58 13.34 -20.74
C ASP A 45 -6.10 13.05 -20.43
N PRO A 46 -5.19 14.05 -20.54
CA PRO A 46 -3.78 13.84 -20.28
C PRO A 46 -3.47 13.50 -18.80
N ARG A 47 -4.42 13.75 -17.89
CA ARG A 47 -4.31 13.38 -16.47
C ARG A 47 -4.52 11.88 -16.24
N VAL A 48 -5.23 11.21 -17.14
CA VAL A 48 -5.47 9.76 -17.06
C VAL A 48 -4.28 9.00 -17.63
N TYR A 49 -3.78 9.42 -18.78
CA TYR A 49 -2.61 8.81 -19.40
C TYR A 49 -1.84 9.82 -20.23
N THR A 50 -0.51 9.75 -20.16
CA THR A 50 0.38 10.47 -21.06
C THR A 50 1.41 9.50 -21.61
N ASN A 51 1.64 9.58 -22.93
CA ASN A 51 2.60 8.73 -23.61
C ASN A 51 3.99 8.83 -23.00
N CYS A 52 4.62 7.69 -22.73
CA CYS A 52 5.92 7.61 -22.08
C CYS A 52 6.92 6.84 -22.94
N PRO A 53 8.15 7.34 -23.19
CA PRO A 53 9.18 6.58 -23.87
C PRO A 53 9.47 5.27 -23.12
N ARG A 54 9.58 4.16 -23.87
CA ARG A 54 9.99 2.88 -23.28
C ARG A 54 11.45 2.95 -22.87
N ARG A 55 11.77 2.42 -21.67
CA ARG A 55 13.16 2.26 -21.24
C ARG A 55 13.95 1.31 -22.15
N ALA A 56 13.28 0.30 -22.68
CA ALA A 56 13.83 -0.65 -23.66
C ALA A 56 12.86 -0.79 -24.84
N PRO A 57 13.29 -0.53 -26.09
CA PRO A 57 12.45 -0.72 -27.26
C PRO A 57 12.04 -2.18 -27.46
N LEU A 58 10.83 -2.40 -27.98
CA LEU A 58 10.39 -3.74 -28.41
C LEU A 58 11.01 -4.14 -29.76
N GLN A 59 10.71 -5.37 -30.19
CA GLN A 59 11.11 -5.88 -31.50
C GLN A 59 10.59 -4.99 -32.65
N ALA A 60 11.30 -5.00 -33.77
CA ALA A 60 10.81 -4.36 -34.98
C ALA A 60 9.47 -5.01 -35.37
N ASN A 61 8.45 -4.18 -35.66
CA ASN A 61 7.06 -4.55 -36.04
C ASN A 61 6.00 -4.53 -34.93
N VAL A 62 6.28 -3.98 -33.74
CA VAL A 62 5.24 -3.69 -32.74
C VAL A 62 4.85 -2.21 -32.79
N LEU A 63 3.55 -1.88 -32.76
CA LEU A 63 3.01 -0.51 -32.89
C LEU A 63 3.57 0.45 -31.84
N ASP A 64 3.72 -0.03 -30.61
CA ASP A 64 4.15 0.72 -29.44
C ASP A 64 5.65 0.49 -29.12
N ARG A 65 6.46 0.27 -30.16
CA ARG A 65 7.86 -0.17 -30.03
C ARG A 65 8.72 0.72 -29.14
N ASN A 66 8.60 2.03 -29.30
CA ASN A 66 9.48 3.02 -28.64
C ASN A 66 8.76 3.82 -27.55
N VAL A 67 7.43 3.80 -27.54
CA VAL A 67 6.59 4.65 -26.69
C VAL A 67 5.45 3.79 -26.19
N LEU A 68 5.17 3.86 -24.90
CA LEU A 68 3.97 3.30 -24.29
C LEU A 68 2.77 4.16 -24.68
N LEU A 69 1.79 3.52 -25.29
CA LEU A 69 0.53 4.10 -25.72
C LEU A 69 -0.58 3.66 -24.75
N PRO A 70 -1.73 4.34 -24.71
CA PRO A 70 -2.85 3.93 -23.87
C PRO A 70 -3.32 2.48 -24.13
N GLU A 71 -3.28 2.05 -25.40
CA GLU A 71 -3.61 0.71 -25.87
C GLU A 71 -2.48 -0.32 -25.73
N SER A 72 -1.29 0.10 -25.24
CA SER A 72 -0.20 -0.84 -24.98
C SER A 72 -0.62 -1.86 -23.92
N SER A 73 -0.26 -3.13 -24.14
CA SER A 73 -0.52 -4.17 -23.16
C SER A 73 0.38 -4.04 -21.93
N VAL A 74 -0.20 -4.24 -20.75
CA VAL A 74 0.52 -4.33 -19.47
C VAL A 74 1.43 -5.54 -19.47
N LEU A 75 2.64 -5.35 -18.92
CA LEU A 75 3.62 -6.42 -18.81
C LEU A 75 3.35 -7.31 -17.60
N LEU A 76 2.61 -8.39 -17.82
CA LEU A 76 2.40 -9.48 -16.85
C LEU A 76 2.80 -10.79 -17.52
N ARG A 77 3.85 -11.44 -17.02
CA ARG A 77 4.43 -12.64 -17.64
C ARG A 77 4.79 -13.70 -16.61
N SER A 78 4.65 -14.95 -17.01
CA SER A 78 5.21 -16.12 -16.30
C SER A 78 6.55 -16.52 -16.90
N GLY A 79 7.35 -17.29 -16.15
CA GLY A 79 8.66 -17.77 -16.57
C GLY A 79 9.73 -17.45 -15.52
N GLU A 80 10.29 -18.48 -14.89
CA GLU A 80 11.31 -18.34 -13.86
C GLU A 80 12.62 -17.82 -14.48
N ASP A 81 13.25 -16.84 -13.82
CA ASP A 81 14.49 -16.19 -14.28
C ASP A 81 14.47 -15.65 -15.72
N GLY A 82 13.28 -15.35 -16.25
CA GLY A 82 13.12 -14.85 -17.62
C GLY A 82 13.33 -15.91 -18.70
N VAL A 83 13.31 -17.20 -18.34
CA VAL A 83 13.34 -18.31 -19.30
C VAL A 83 11.96 -18.48 -19.93
N ASN A 84 11.88 -18.32 -21.25
CA ASN A 84 10.65 -18.40 -22.05
C ASN A 84 9.48 -17.57 -21.47
N PRO A 85 9.63 -16.24 -21.35
CA PRO A 85 8.61 -15.42 -20.73
C PRO A 85 7.37 -15.34 -21.61
N THR A 86 6.24 -15.85 -21.13
CA THR A 86 4.94 -15.82 -21.83
C THR A 86 3.98 -14.87 -21.14
N SER A 87 3.18 -14.13 -21.91
CA SER A 87 2.17 -13.24 -21.33
C SER A 87 1.09 -14.04 -20.59
N VAL A 88 0.63 -13.54 -19.45
CA VAL A 88 -0.49 -14.18 -18.72
C VAL A 88 -1.83 -14.06 -19.47
N PHE A 89 -1.90 -13.17 -20.45
CA PHE A 89 -3.08 -12.96 -21.31
C PHE A 89 -3.10 -13.85 -22.56
N GLU A 90 -2.10 -14.73 -22.73
CA GLU A 90 -2.12 -15.72 -23.81
C GLU A 90 -2.91 -16.95 -23.37
N GLN A 91 -3.88 -17.41 -24.16
CA GLN A 91 -4.73 -18.59 -23.85
C GLN A 91 -3.96 -19.88 -23.53
N GLN A 92 -2.74 -20.00 -24.05
CA GLN A 92 -1.84 -21.14 -23.83
C GLN A 92 -1.05 -21.04 -22.52
N ASN A 93 -1.12 -19.91 -21.81
CA ASN A 93 -0.47 -19.72 -20.53
C ASN A 93 -1.26 -20.43 -19.42
N VAL A 94 -0.55 -21.14 -18.55
CA VAL A 94 -1.17 -21.82 -17.39
C VAL A 94 -1.88 -20.88 -16.43
N LEU A 95 -1.52 -19.59 -16.45
CA LEU A 95 -2.14 -18.55 -15.63
C LEU A 95 -3.33 -17.87 -16.30
N ASP A 96 -3.57 -18.10 -17.60
CA ASP A 96 -4.69 -17.49 -18.34
C ASP A 96 -6.03 -17.57 -17.61
N PRO A 97 -6.44 -18.70 -16.99
CA PRO A 97 -7.72 -18.78 -16.29
C PRO A 97 -7.89 -17.77 -15.14
N PHE A 98 -6.79 -17.26 -14.58
CA PHE A 98 -6.82 -16.26 -13.49
C PHE A 98 -6.84 -14.81 -14.01
N PHE A 99 -6.43 -14.58 -15.26
CA PHE A 99 -6.26 -13.24 -15.83
C PHE A 99 -7.17 -12.99 -17.05
N ALA A 100 -7.79 -14.01 -17.63
CA ALA A 100 -8.56 -13.93 -18.88
C ALA A 100 -9.75 -12.96 -18.80
N ALA A 101 -10.29 -12.73 -17.61
CA ALA A 101 -11.41 -11.83 -17.39
C ALA A 101 -10.96 -10.39 -17.03
N LEU A 102 -9.65 -10.13 -16.92
CA LEU A 102 -9.09 -8.80 -16.77
C LEU A 102 -8.75 -8.19 -18.14
N PRO A 103 -8.81 -6.85 -18.28
CA PRO A 103 -8.34 -6.20 -19.49
C PRO A 103 -6.81 -6.32 -19.63
N SER A 104 -6.29 -6.06 -20.83
CA SER A 104 -4.84 -6.21 -21.09
C SER A 104 -4.10 -4.87 -21.22
N GLU A 105 -4.81 -3.76 -21.40
CA GLU A 105 -4.27 -2.46 -21.80
C GLU A 105 -4.04 -1.54 -20.59
N TYR A 106 -3.00 -0.69 -20.64
CA TYR A 106 -2.70 0.27 -19.57
C TYR A 106 -3.90 1.17 -19.24
N LEU A 107 -4.59 1.69 -20.27
CA LEU A 107 -5.69 2.62 -20.05
C LEU A 107 -6.88 1.97 -19.33
N SER A 108 -7.11 0.68 -19.55
CA SER A 108 -8.17 -0.09 -18.92
C SER A 108 -7.97 -0.22 -17.41
N PHE A 109 -6.73 -0.21 -16.93
CA PHE A 109 -6.39 -0.24 -15.49
C PHE A 109 -6.34 1.16 -14.83
N SER A 110 -6.66 2.23 -15.56
CA SER A 110 -6.60 3.59 -15.02
C SER A 110 -7.64 3.89 -13.94
N ASP A 111 -8.75 3.14 -13.89
CA ASP A 111 -9.82 3.31 -12.89
C ASP A 111 -10.27 1.94 -12.39
N VAL A 112 -9.97 1.63 -11.13
CA VAL A 112 -10.30 0.34 -10.48
C VAL A 112 -11.80 0.11 -10.31
N ARG A 113 -12.61 1.14 -10.53
CA ARG A 113 -14.08 1.05 -10.54
C ARG A 113 -14.63 0.57 -11.89
N ASP A 114 -13.77 0.46 -12.91
CA ASP A 114 -14.15 0.18 -14.31
C ASP A 114 -13.26 -0.91 -14.94
N ILE A 115 -13.02 -1.99 -14.18
CA ILE A 115 -12.26 -3.17 -14.63
C ILE A 115 -13.16 -4.42 -14.77
N GLY A 116 -14.45 -4.20 -14.99
CA GLY A 116 -15.45 -5.27 -15.16
C GLY A 116 -15.81 -5.93 -13.83
N ASP A 117 -15.92 -7.26 -13.83
CA ASP A 117 -16.35 -8.06 -12.67
C ASP A 117 -15.41 -7.97 -11.46
N PHE A 118 -14.18 -7.50 -11.67
CA PHE A 118 -13.18 -7.31 -10.62
C PHE A 118 -13.17 -5.89 -10.05
N SER A 119 -14.10 -5.04 -10.46
CA SER A 119 -14.14 -3.65 -9.99
C SER A 119 -14.32 -3.60 -8.48
N TYR A 120 -13.56 -2.74 -7.81
CA TYR A 120 -13.59 -2.60 -6.36
C TYR A 120 -13.50 -1.14 -5.94
N ASN A 121 -13.72 -0.90 -4.65
CA ASN A 121 -13.46 0.39 -4.05
C ASN A 121 -12.97 0.25 -2.60
N TYR A 122 -12.43 1.35 -2.08
CA TYR A 122 -11.90 1.46 -0.76
C TYR A 122 -12.93 2.01 0.22
N GLN A 123 -12.90 1.44 1.42
CA GLN A 123 -13.40 2.12 2.59
C GLN A 123 -12.29 3.03 3.12
N MET A 124 -12.55 4.33 3.18
CA MET A 124 -11.58 5.32 3.66
C MET A 124 -12.04 5.90 4.99
N THR A 125 -11.09 6.12 5.89
CA THR A 125 -11.32 6.72 7.21
C THR A 125 -10.25 7.77 7.51
N GLY A 126 -10.50 8.61 8.52
CA GLY A 126 -9.55 9.61 9.01
C GLY A 126 -9.01 10.53 7.91
N LEU A 127 -7.70 10.75 7.91
CA LEU A 127 -7.04 11.69 6.97
C LEU A 127 -7.22 11.31 5.50
N LEU A 128 -7.33 10.01 5.18
CA LEU A 128 -7.56 9.57 3.79
C LEU A 128 -8.99 9.86 3.33
N ALA A 129 -9.97 9.69 4.22
CA ALA A 129 -11.34 10.11 3.96
C ALA A 129 -11.44 11.63 3.78
N ASP A 130 -10.73 12.39 4.62
CA ASP A 130 -10.63 13.83 4.44
C ASP A 130 -9.99 14.13 3.09
N LEU A 131 -8.83 13.57 2.75
CA LEU A 131 -8.19 13.83 1.46
C LEU A 131 -9.12 13.52 0.27
N PHE A 132 -9.85 12.40 0.33
CA PHE A 132 -10.83 12.02 -0.69
C PHE A 132 -12.00 13.00 -0.79
N THR A 133 -12.62 13.37 0.32
CA THR A 133 -13.78 14.29 0.33
C THR A 133 -13.36 15.71 -0.03
N THR A 134 -12.20 16.14 0.46
CA THR A 134 -11.74 17.51 0.43
C THR A 134 -11.03 17.88 -0.87
N CYS A 135 -10.38 16.90 -1.50
CA CYS A 135 -9.39 17.12 -2.55
C CYS A 135 -8.34 18.18 -2.17
N ALA A 136 -8.08 18.34 -0.86
CA ALA A 136 -7.16 19.34 -0.36
C ALA A 136 -5.74 19.03 -0.86
N GLY A 137 -5.10 20.02 -1.50
CA GLY A 137 -3.77 19.85 -2.10
C GLY A 137 -3.75 19.23 -3.52
N ALA A 138 -4.86 18.66 -4.01
CA ALA A 138 -4.91 18.12 -5.38
C ALA A 138 -4.83 19.22 -6.46
N ASN A 139 -5.22 20.46 -6.11
CA ASN A 139 -5.10 21.64 -6.98
C ASN A 139 -3.66 22.16 -7.12
N VAL A 140 -2.67 21.60 -6.40
CA VAL A 140 -1.27 22.06 -6.47
C VAL A 140 -0.62 21.70 -7.82
N LEU A 141 -1.18 20.73 -8.56
CA LEU A 141 -0.69 20.34 -9.89
C LEU A 141 -1.27 21.20 -11.04
N SER A 142 -2.28 22.03 -10.77
CA SER A 142 -2.79 23.01 -11.72
C SER A 142 -2.17 24.37 -11.39
N GLY A 143 -1.07 24.70 -12.07
CA GLY A 143 -0.37 25.96 -11.90
C GLY A 143 -1.28 27.17 -12.12
N VAL A 144 -1.72 27.80 -11.04
CA VAL A 144 -2.14 29.20 -11.01
C VAL A 144 -1.55 29.82 -9.75
N ALA A 145 -0.57 30.71 -9.97
CA ALA A 145 0.02 31.50 -8.91
C ALA A 145 -1.05 32.38 -8.23
N GLY A 146 -1.16 32.25 -6.91
CA GLY A 146 -1.65 33.30 -6.04
C GLY A 146 -3.16 33.41 -5.83
N VAL A 147 -3.77 32.46 -5.10
CA VAL A 147 -4.89 32.76 -4.19
C VAL A 147 -4.78 31.84 -2.97
N GLY A 148 -4.78 32.42 -1.77
CA GLY A 148 -4.51 31.74 -0.51
C GLY A 148 -5.44 30.57 -0.21
N VAL A 149 -4.87 29.52 0.39
CA VAL A 149 -5.59 28.33 0.86
C VAL A 149 -6.42 28.71 2.10
N PRO A 150 -7.76 28.61 2.08
CA PRO A 150 -8.53 28.73 3.31
C PRO A 150 -8.43 27.41 4.09
N PHE A 151 -8.07 27.50 5.38
CA PHE A 151 -8.26 26.43 6.35
C PHE A 151 -9.75 26.03 6.44
N ARG A 152 -10.02 24.73 6.63
CA ARG A 152 -11.37 24.13 6.57
C ARG A 152 -12.17 24.25 7.87
N HIS A 153 -13.49 24.39 7.73
CA HIS A 153 -14.51 24.10 8.73
C HIS A 153 -15.38 22.91 8.28
N LEU A 154 -15.85 22.11 9.26
CA LEU A 154 -16.64 20.89 9.07
C LEU A 154 -18.09 21.22 8.66
N GLY A 155 -18.61 20.54 7.64
CA GLY A 155 -20.01 20.61 7.20
C GLY A 155 -20.67 19.23 7.22
N ALA A 156 -21.91 19.15 7.72
CA ALA A 156 -22.66 17.91 7.89
C ALA A 156 -23.24 17.36 6.57
N ALA A 157 -23.23 16.04 6.43
CA ALA A 157 -23.72 15.31 5.26
C ALA A 157 -25.25 15.11 5.27
N SER A 158 -25.87 15.10 4.08
CA SER A 158 -27.27 14.74 3.86
C SER A 158 -27.38 13.52 2.92
N ASN A 159 -28.25 12.59 3.28
CA ASN A 159 -28.56 11.33 2.59
C ASN A 159 -29.14 11.51 1.17
N GLY A 160 -28.82 10.59 0.28
CA GLY A 160 -29.55 10.35 -0.97
C GLY A 160 -29.34 8.91 -1.46
N SER A 161 -30.44 8.22 -1.78
CA SER A 161 -30.49 6.91 -2.41
C SER A 161 -30.88 7.03 -3.89
N GLU A 162 -30.23 6.31 -4.79
CA GLU A 162 -30.87 5.39 -5.76
C GLU A 162 -29.82 4.77 -6.70
N ALA A 163 -30.01 3.49 -7.04
CA ALA A 163 -29.13 2.69 -7.88
C ALA A 163 -29.68 2.56 -9.30
N THR A 164 -28.79 2.49 -10.30
CA THR A 164 -28.89 1.57 -11.45
C THR A 164 -27.54 1.54 -12.17
N HIS A 165 -26.97 0.32 -12.32
CA HIS A 165 -25.57 0.02 -12.64
C HIS A 165 -24.58 0.70 -11.68
N GLY A 166 -24.35 0.03 -10.55
CA GLY A 166 -23.71 0.58 -9.36
C GLY A 166 -22.33 1.15 -9.65
N PHE A 167 -22.27 2.48 -9.79
CA PHE A 167 -21.07 3.22 -9.49
C PHE A 167 -20.64 2.84 -8.06
N VAL A 168 -19.55 2.10 -7.93
CA VAL A 168 -18.98 1.82 -6.62
C VAL A 168 -18.21 3.07 -6.23
N GLU A 169 -18.79 3.93 -5.38
CA GLU A 169 -18.06 5.05 -4.78
C GLU A 169 -17.28 4.59 -3.54
N ALA A 170 -16.21 5.31 -3.19
CA ALA A 170 -15.43 4.98 -2.01
C ALA A 170 -16.31 5.20 -0.79
N VAL A 171 -16.35 4.22 0.10
CA VAL A 171 -17.15 4.31 1.31
C VAL A 171 -16.39 5.15 2.31
N ILE A 172 -16.86 6.37 2.55
CA ILE A 172 -16.38 7.15 3.69
C ILE A 172 -17.06 6.63 4.93
N ALA A 173 -16.32 5.81 5.67
CA ALA A 173 -16.82 5.31 6.93
C ALA A 173 -16.51 6.32 8.04
N PRO A 174 -17.41 6.48 9.01
CA PRO A 174 -17.01 6.99 10.30
C PRO A 174 -15.78 6.19 10.75
N SER A 175 -14.81 6.87 11.35
CA SER A 175 -13.76 6.19 12.10
C SER A 175 -14.43 5.50 13.29
N GLU A 176 -15.04 4.33 13.07
CA GLU A 176 -15.31 3.42 14.17
C GLU A 176 -13.96 2.95 14.66
N HIS A 177 -13.56 3.50 15.81
CA HIS A 177 -12.36 3.13 16.52
C HIS A 177 -12.42 1.62 16.76
N SER A 178 -11.72 0.82 15.95
CA SER A 178 -11.44 -0.56 16.33
C SER A 178 -10.50 -0.49 17.53
N THR A 179 -11.07 -0.47 18.71
CA THR A 179 -10.39 -0.50 19.98
C THR A 179 -9.63 -1.83 20.09
N GLY A 180 -8.30 -1.76 20.03
CA GLY A 180 -7.43 -2.81 20.57
C GLY A 180 -6.86 -3.79 19.56
N GLY A 181 -6.02 -3.32 18.63
CA GLY A 181 -5.02 -4.18 17.99
C GLY A 181 -3.79 -4.36 18.89
N TRP A 182 -3.07 -5.47 18.72
CA TRP A 182 -1.84 -5.76 19.50
C TRP A 182 -0.85 -4.59 19.52
N TYR A 183 -0.70 -3.91 18.38
CA TYR A 183 0.23 -2.78 18.24
C TYR A 183 -0.25 -1.56 19.04
N SER A 184 -1.55 -1.22 18.96
CA SER A 184 -2.11 -0.11 19.74
C SER A 184 -2.01 -0.35 21.25
N GLU A 185 -2.16 -1.61 21.69
CA GLU A 185 -2.06 -1.99 23.09
C GLU A 185 -0.60 -2.03 23.57
N ALA A 186 0.32 -2.55 22.75
CA ALA A 186 1.75 -2.53 23.04
C ALA A 186 2.29 -1.11 23.11
N LEU A 187 1.84 -0.23 22.21
CA LEU A 187 2.22 1.18 22.20
C LEU A 187 1.64 1.94 23.39
N ALA A 188 0.40 1.63 23.81
CA ALA A 188 -0.18 2.16 25.03
C ALA A 188 0.62 1.75 26.27
N ALA A 189 1.04 0.48 26.35
CA ALA A 189 1.91 0.02 27.42
C ALA A 189 3.28 0.72 27.40
N ALA A 190 3.89 0.91 26.22
CA ALA A 190 5.19 1.56 26.07
C ALA A 190 5.18 3.05 26.41
N THR A 191 4.06 3.73 26.17
CA THR A 191 3.86 5.13 26.54
C THR A 191 3.32 5.32 27.95
N ASN A 192 3.05 4.23 28.69
CA ASN A 192 2.33 4.23 29.96
C ASN A 192 1.00 5.00 29.88
N ALA A 193 0.32 4.88 28.74
CA ALA A 193 -0.96 5.50 28.47
C ALA A 193 -2.09 4.47 28.58
N THR A 194 -3.27 4.91 28.99
CA THR A 194 -4.46 4.06 29.08
C THR A 194 -5.07 3.76 27.70
N ALA A 195 -4.78 4.58 26.70
CA ALA A 195 -5.06 4.36 25.29
C ALA A 195 -4.17 5.30 24.44
N VAL A 196 -3.65 4.82 23.31
CA VAL A 196 -2.96 5.67 22.32
C VAL A 196 -3.92 5.86 21.16
N GLU A 197 -4.69 6.95 21.21
CA GLU A 197 -5.78 7.21 20.26
C GLU A 197 -5.30 7.59 18.86
N SER A 198 -4.14 8.23 18.75
CA SER A 198 -3.42 8.46 17.48
C SER A 198 -2.18 9.27 17.79
N MET A 199 -0.99 8.64 17.83
CA MET A 199 0.29 9.35 17.98
C MET A 199 0.97 9.63 16.63
N THR A 200 0.28 9.45 15.50
CA THR A 200 0.84 9.80 14.18
C THR A 200 1.08 11.30 14.02
N THR A 201 0.62 12.13 14.96
CA THR A 201 0.81 13.59 14.95
C THR A 201 1.79 14.11 16.01
N ASP A 202 2.26 13.27 16.93
CA ASP A 202 3.14 13.71 18.03
C ASP A 202 4.54 13.09 17.87
N THR A 203 5.44 13.79 17.17
CA THR A 203 6.85 13.41 16.97
C THR A 203 7.73 13.76 18.17
N SER A 204 7.19 13.71 19.38
CA SER A 204 7.98 13.91 20.60
C SER A 204 9.00 12.77 20.79
N SER A 205 10.14 13.04 21.43
CA SER A 205 11.16 12.00 21.72
C SER A 205 10.55 10.75 22.37
N ASN A 206 9.53 10.95 23.21
CA ASN A 206 8.82 9.90 23.91
C ASN A 206 8.03 8.96 22.98
N SER A 207 7.50 9.47 21.85
CA SER A 207 6.78 8.65 20.89
C SER A 207 7.71 7.74 20.12
N LEU A 208 8.86 8.27 19.69
CA LEU A 208 9.89 7.51 18.99
C LEU A 208 10.48 6.42 19.88
N GLU A 209 10.76 6.73 21.15
CA GLU A 209 11.25 5.74 22.12
C GLU A 209 10.23 4.63 22.38
N ALA A 210 8.94 4.96 22.46
CA ALA A 210 7.89 3.96 22.63
C ALA A 210 7.75 3.04 21.41
N MET A 211 7.83 3.61 20.20
CA MET A 211 7.82 2.82 18.96
C MET A 211 9.03 1.89 18.87
N GLU A 212 10.22 2.38 19.21
CA GLU A 212 11.44 1.58 19.28
C GLU A 212 11.28 0.43 20.28
N ASP A 213 10.64 0.67 21.42
CA ASP A 213 10.38 -0.37 22.42
C ASP A 213 9.39 -1.42 21.91
N VAL A 214 8.33 -1.02 21.18
CA VAL A 214 7.38 -1.96 20.55
C VAL A 214 8.05 -2.78 19.44
N GLU A 215 8.99 -2.21 18.69
CA GLU A 215 9.79 -2.96 17.72
C GLU A 215 10.62 -4.05 18.42
N LYS A 216 11.26 -3.72 19.56
CA LYS A 216 12.01 -4.70 20.37
C LYS A 216 11.11 -5.83 20.86
N MET A 217 9.93 -5.52 21.40
CA MET A 217 8.95 -6.52 21.82
C MET A 217 8.57 -7.45 20.67
N THR A 218 8.34 -6.87 19.49
CA THR A 218 7.98 -7.62 18.28
C THR A 218 9.10 -8.58 17.88
N CYS A 219 10.35 -8.10 17.79
CA CYS A 219 11.47 -8.96 17.42
C CYS A 219 11.70 -10.10 18.43
N VAL A 220 11.58 -9.83 19.75
CA VAL A 220 11.70 -10.88 20.78
C VAL A 220 10.55 -11.87 20.70
N PHE A 221 9.31 -11.42 20.48
CA PHE A 221 8.16 -12.31 20.30
C PHE A 221 8.36 -13.26 19.11
N TYR A 222 8.80 -12.75 17.97
CA TYR A 222 9.03 -13.59 16.79
C TYR A 222 10.18 -14.60 17.01
N ASP A 223 11.24 -14.19 17.72
CA ASP A 223 12.34 -15.09 18.07
C ASP A 223 11.89 -16.24 18.97
N GLU A 224 11.09 -15.92 20.00
CA GLU A 224 10.62 -16.88 21.00
C GLU A 224 9.45 -17.75 20.51
N CYS A 225 8.58 -17.22 19.63
CA CYS A 225 7.28 -17.83 19.34
C CYS A 225 6.97 -18.11 17.86
N ARG A 226 7.81 -17.67 16.90
CA ARG A 226 7.53 -17.78 15.45
C ARG A 226 8.66 -18.42 14.64
N GLY A 227 9.32 -19.43 15.20
CA GLY A 227 10.37 -20.16 14.49
C GLY A 227 11.74 -19.46 14.42
N GLY A 228 11.95 -18.43 15.25
CA GLY A 228 13.22 -17.72 15.36
C GLY A 228 13.36 -16.58 14.36
N VAL A 229 14.16 -15.57 14.73
CA VAL A 229 14.54 -14.50 13.80
C VAL A 229 15.89 -14.84 13.18
N HIS A 230 15.92 -14.86 11.85
CA HIS A 230 17.12 -15.14 11.08
C HIS A 230 17.69 -13.86 10.46
N ASP A 231 19.02 -13.83 10.30
CA ASP A 231 19.68 -12.75 9.56
C ASP A 231 19.47 -12.94 8.04
N PHE A 232 19.73 -11.89 7.27
CA PHE A 232 19.75 -11.97 5.82
C PHE A 232 20.76 -13.02 5.34
N SER A 233 20.36 -13.83 4.35
CA SER A 233 21.23 -14.83 3.74
C SER A 233 22.43 -14.18 3.03
N ASP A 234 23.50 -14.96 2.82
CA ASP A 234 24.67 -14.44 2.10
C ASP A 234 24.33 -14.05 0.65
N GLY A 235 23.41 -14.79 0.02
CA GLY A 235 22.90 -14.45 -1.31
C GLY A 235 22.24 -13.07 -1.31
N PHE A 236 21.39 -12.80 -0.33
CA PHE A 236 20.74 -11.52 -0.13
C PHE A 236 21.76 -10.39 0.07
N LYS A 237 22.72 -10.57 0.99
CA LYS A 237 23.74 -9.56 1.30
C LYS A 237 24.58 -9.21 0.07
N ARG A 238 24.93 -10.21 -0.74
CA ARG A 238 25.63 -10.02 -2.03
C ARG A 238 24.78 -9.26 -3.04
N ASN A 239 23.53 -9.68 -3.25
CA ASN A 239 22.65 -9.10 -4.26
C ASN A 239 22.28 -7.64 -3.95
N PHE A 240 22.17 -7.28 -2.67
CA PHE A 240 21.80 -5.92 -2.24
C PHE A 240 22.98 -5.08 -1.75
N HIS A 241 24.21 -5.56 -1.94
CA HIS A 241 25.44 -4.89 -1.53
C HIS A 241 25.38 -4.36 -0.08
N THR A 242 24.73 -5.12 0.81
CA THR A 242 24.59 -4.77 2.21
C THR A 242 25.42 -5.72 3.06
N ALA A 243 26.31 -5.15 3.87
CA ALA A 243 27.02 -5.89 4.91
C ALA A 243 26.25 -5.89 6.24
N ARG A 244 25.10 -5.22 6.30
CA ARG A 244 24.31 -5.07 7.54
C ARG A 244 23.48 -6.32 7.79
N SER A 245 23.30 -6.63 9.07
CA SER A 245 22.34 -7.62 9.52
C SER A 245 20.90 -7.08 9.46
N SER A 246 19.92 -7.97 9.53
CA SER A 246 18.51 -7.59 9.60
C SER A 246 18.22 -6.77 10.86
N PRO A 247 17.22 -5.85 10.83
CA PRO A 247 16.87 -5.04 12.00
C PRO A 247 16.61 -5.89 13.25
N CYS A 248 15.74 -6.90 13.14
CA CYS A 248 15.43 -7.75 14.29
C CYS A 248 16.62 -8.62 14.75
N SER A 249 17.48 -9.13 13.86
CA SER A 249 18.66 -9.89 14.32
C SER A 249 19.66 -8.99 15.07
N THR A 250 19.80 -7.73 14.63
CA THR A 250 20.61 -6.72 15.33
C THR A 250 20.02 -6.38 16.70
N ILE A 251 18.71 -6.15 16.77
CA ILE A 251 17.99 -5.86 18.02
C ILE A 251 18.17 -7.03 19.01
N LEU A 252 17.94 -8.26 18.56
CA LEU A 252 18.10 -9.45 19.40
C LEU A 252 19.54 -9.64 19.86
N ALA A 253 20.53 -9.38 19.01
CA ALA A 253 21.94 -9.43 19.41
C ALA A 253 22.27 -8.38 20.48
N ASN A 254 21.72 -7.17 20.37
CA ASN A 254 21.89 -6.11 21.37
C ASN A 254 21.22 -6.46 22.70
N ILE A 255 20.02 -7.01 22.68
CA ILE A 255 19.31 -7.48 23.88
C ILE A 255 20.04 -8.66 24.51
N LYS A 256 20.43 -9.68 23.73
CA LYS A 256 21.16 -10.87 24.21
C LYS A 256 22.54 -10.51 24.78
N SER A 257 23.19 -9.48 24.25
CA SER A 257 24.48 -8.96 24.77
C SER A 257 24.33 -7.95 25.92
N GLY A 258 23.11 -7.61 26.33
CA GLY A 258 22.84 -6.64 27.40
C GLY A 258 23.11 -5.18 27.04
N ARG A 259 23.37 -4.88 25.76
CA ARG A 259 23.56 -3.50 25.25
C ARG A 259 22.25 -2.73 25.13
N ASP A 260 21.14 -3.45 25.07
CA ASP A 260 19.81 -2.87 24.97
C ASP A 260 18.80 -3.70 25.78
N ARG A 261 17.65 -3.13 26.10
CA ARG A 261 16.57 -3.80 26.83
C ARG A 261 15.20 -3.24 26.44
N ILE A 262 14.18 -4.09 26.53
CA ILE A 262 12.78 -3.65 26.48
C ILE A 262 12.44 -2.94 27.79
N ARG A 263 11.92 -1.72 27.70
CA ARG A 263 11.57 -0.86 28.85
C ARG A 263 10.17 -1.15 29.37
N THR A 264 9.26 -1.56 28.48
CA THR A 264 7.86 -1.83 28.81
C THR A 264 7.73 -3.07 29.68
N PRO A 265 7.18 -2.95 30.89
CA PRO A 265 6.92 -4.10 31.75
C PRO A 265 5.79 -4.97 31.19
N ASP A 266 5.82 -6.27 31.48
CA ASP A 266 4.74 -7.21 31.19
C ASP A 266 4.19 -7.18 29.76
N TRP A 267 5.07 -6.93 28.78
CA TRP A 267 4.68 -6.80 27.39
C TRP A 267 4.25 -8.11 26.73
N ARG A 268 4.79 -9.26 27.17
CA ARG A 268 4.50 -10.58 26.57
C ARG A 268 3.00 -10.94 26.57
N PRO A 269 2.27 -10.80 27.69
CA PRO A 269 0.81 -10.96 27.72
C PRO A 269 0.03 -10.14 26.69
N ILE A 270 0.54 -8.98 26.26
CA ILE A 270 -0.10 -8.18 25.21
C ILE A 270 -0.09 -8.98 23.91
N PHE A 271 1.09 -9.43 23.48
CA PHE A 271 1.23 -10.21 22.25
C PHE A 271 0.44 -11.52 22.32
N LEU A 272 0.50 -12.24 23.44
CA LEU A 272 -0.19 -13.53 23.63
C LEU A 272 -1.72 -13.44 23.60
N ARG A 273 -2.31 -12.28 23.89
CA ARG A 273 -3.77 -12.06 23.75
C ARG A 273 -4.23 -11.98 22.30
N HIS A 274 -3.34 -11.54 21.40
CA HIS A 274 -3.66 -11.32 19.99
C HIS A 274 -3.05 -12.38 19.05
N MET A 275 -1.94 -13.00 19.46
CA MET A 275 -1.15 -13.92 18.65
C MET A 275 -0.73 -15.13 19.48
N LYS A 276 -1.07 -16.34 19.01
CA LYS A 276 -0.61 -17.59 19.60
C LYS A 276 0.84 -17.88 19.17
N CYS A 277 1.63 -18.47 20.06
CA CYS A 277 2.94 -19.02 19.71
C CYS A 277 2.75 -20.30 18.90
N ASP A 278 3.68 -20.55 17.99
CA ASP A 278 3.75 -21.83 17.29
C ASP A 278 4.02 -22.93 18.33
N SER A 279 3.34 -24.08 18.22
CA SER A 279 3.56 -25.18 19.17
C SER A 279 5.01 -25.68 19.05
N PRO A 280 5.65 -26.06 20.17
CA PRO A 280 7.02 -26.58 20.15
C PRO A 280 7.18 -27.84 19.29
#